data_AF-A0A174UDA4-F1
#
_entry.id   AF-A0A174UDA4-F1
#
_cell.length_a   1.000
_cell.length_b   1.000
_cell.length_c   1.000
_cell.angle_alpha   90.00
_cell.angle_beta   90.00
_cell.angle_gamma   90.00
#
_symmetry.space_group_name_H-M   'P 1'
#
loop_
_entity.id
_entity.type
_entity.pdbx_description
1 polymer ?
#
loop_
_entity_poly.entity_id
_entity_poly.type
_entity_poly.pdbx_seq_one_letter_code
_entity_poly.pdbx_strand_id
1 'polypeptide(L)'
;MKFKNLIIVLLIVFVSSILGIYFFKDKFRNEDDLVKNINPADITYLTPAEIEDNLDSHDPDYYNNNIIQVIGEVKSISVDSNSTVLKSENNDIEVIFQEGEDLSKIKEGSFISVRGVAKPPLSKSFILRLTSSIITVK
;
A
#
# COMPACT_ATOMS: atom_id res chain seq x y z
N MET A 1 5.76 -43.82 -11.21
CA MET A 1 6.22 -43.46 -9.86
C MET A 1 5.31 -44.12 -8.83
N LYS A 2 5.86 -44.70 -7.75
CA LYS A 2 5.04 -45.37 -6.71
C LYS A 2 4.10 -44.35 -6.06
N PHE A 3 2.84 -44.73 -5.81
CA PHE A 3 1.78 -43.88 -5.20
C PHE A 3 2.26 -43.12 -3.94
N LYS A 4 3.19 -43.72 -3.18
CA LYS A 4 3.84 -43.12 -2.01
C LYS A 4 4.66 -41.87 -2.32
N ASN A 5 5.33 -41.81 -3.48
CA ASN A 5 6.14 -40.65 -3.88
C ASN A 5 5.24 -39.48 -4.33
N LEU A 6 4.07 -39.77 -4.89
CA LEU A 6 3.09 -38.76 -5.26
C LEU A 6 2.53 -38.05 -4.03
N ILE A 7 2.21 -38.79 -2.97
CA ILE A 7 1.72 -38.25 -1.69
C ILE A 7 2.76 -37.32 -1.04
N ILE A 8 4.04 -37.70 -1.05
CA ILE A 8 5.12 -36.89 -0.46
C ILE A 8 5.28 -35.56 -1.21
N VAL A 9 5.24 -35.57 -2.55
CA VAL A 9 5.33 -34.34 -3.35
C VAL A 9 4.14 -33.42 -3.08
N LEU A 10 2.93 -33.96 -3.00
CA LEU A 10 1.72 -33.20 -2.68
C LEU A 10 1.79 -32.55 -1.29
N LEU A 11 2.34 -33.28 -0.31
CA LEU A 11 2.53 -32.76 1.05
C LEU A 11 3.52 -31.59 1.07
N ILE A 12 4.63 -31.68 0.34
CA ILE A 12 5.64 -30.63 0.26
C ILE A 12 5.05 -29.36 -0.37
N VAL A 13 4.30 -29.48 -1.47
CA VAL A 13 3.64 -28.34 -2.13
C VAL A 13 2.62 -27.69 -1.20
N PHE A 14 1.86 -28.49 -0.45
CA PHE A 14 0.86 -27.98 0.49
C PHE A 14 1.50 -27.22 1.67
N VAL A 15 2.54 -27.79 2.28
CA VAL A 15 3.26 -27.15 3.40
C VAL A 15 3.97 -25.86 2.96
N SER A 16 4.61 -25.85 1.78
CA SER A 16 5.27 -24.66 1.25
C SER A 16 4.28 -23.56 0.87
N SER A 17 3.08 -23.92 0.39
CA SER A 17 2.00 -22.95 0.12
C SER A 17 1.47 -22.30 1.42
N ILE A 18 1.27 -23.10 2.48
CA ILE A 18 0.83 -22.58 3.79
C ILE A 18 1.89 -21.66 4.41
N LEU A 19 3.16 -22.09 4.38
CA LEU A 19 4.28 -21.28 4.89
C LEU A 19 4.39 -19.96 4.12
N GLY A 20 4.29 -19.99 2.79
CA GLY A 20 4.27 -18.79 1.96
C GLY A 20 3.20 -17.80 2.41
N ILE A 21 1.95 -18.25 2.53
CA ILE A 21 0.83 -17.41 2.99
C ILE A 21 1.08 -16.83 4.39
N TYR A 22 1.66 -17.61 5.31
CA TYR A 22 1.94 -17.17 6.67
C TYR A 22 3.02 -16.08 6.71
N PHE A 23 4.11 -16.25 5.97
CA PHE A 23 5.18 -15.24 5.88
C PHE A 23 4.71 -13.92 5.25
N PHE A 24 3.86 -13.99 4.21
CA PHE A 24 3.26 -12.79 3.63
C PHE A 24 2.34 -12.10 4.65
N LYS A 25 1.49 -12.85 5.35
CA LYS A 25 0.56 -12.29 6.34
C LYS A 25 1.29 -11.59 7.50
N ASP A 26 2.39 -12.15 7.98
CA ASP A 26 3.15 -11.58 9.12
C ASP A 26 3.87 -10.28 8.72
N LYS A 27 4.38 -10.20 7.48
CA LYS A 27 4.99 -8.98 6.96
C LYS A 27 4.01 -7.82 6.87
N PHE A 28 2.79 -8.05 6.34
CA PHE A 28 1.76 -7.01 6.26
C PHE A 28 1.24 -6.59 7.64
N ARG A 29 1.08 -7.54 8.57
CA ARG A 29 0.67 -7.23 9.94
C ARG A 29 1.66 -6.31 10.65
N ASN A 30 2.95 -6.47 10.38
CA ASN A 30 3.99 -5.59 10.89
C ASN A 30 3.89 -4.17 10.29
N GLU A 31 3.65 -4.05 8.98
CA GLU A 31 3.45 -2.74 8.33
C GLU A 31 2.19 -2.02 8.86
N ASP A 32 1.09 -2.75 9.08
CA ASP A 32 -0.15 -2.21 9.62
C ASP A 32 0.04 -1.58 11.01
N ASP A 33 0.74 -2.31 11.89
CA ASP A 33 1.06 -1.86 13.25
C ASP A 33 2.05 -0.68 13.23
N LEU A 34 3.01 -0.66 12.31
CA LEU A 34 3.96 0.46 12.15
C LEU A 34 3.24 1.75 11.76
N VAL A 35 2.33 1.71 10.78
CA VAL A 35 1.60 2.90 10.32
C VAL A 35 0.68 3.46 11.41
N LYS A 36 0.08 2.59 12.23
CA LYS A 36 -0.79 3.00 13.35
C LYS A 36 -0.02 3.63 14.51
N ASN A 37 1.16 3.10 14.83
CA ASN A 37 1.91 3.46 16.03
C ASN A 37 3.09 4.42 15.77
N ILE A 38 3.32 4.83 14.51
CA ILE A 38 4.39 5.78 14.19
C ILE A 38 4.23 7.09 14.97
N ASN A 39 5.35 7.59 15.48
CA ASN A 39 5.41 8.91 16.11
C ASN A 39 5.14 9.99 15.05
N PRO A 40 4.18 10.92 15.27
CA PRO A 40 3.86 11.98 14.31
C PRO A 40 5.04 12.83 13.84
N ALA A 41 6.10 12.94 14.65
CA ALA A 41 7.33 13.67 14.31
C ALA A 41 8.17 12.99 13.21
N ASP A 42 8.01 11.68 13.03
CA ASP A 42 8.76 10.89 12.05
C ASP A 42 8.02 10.76 10.71
N ILE A 43 6.88 11.45 10.57
CA ILE A 43 6.02 11.38 9.39
C ILE A 43 6.38 12.51 8.43
N THR A 44 6.66 12.13 7.19
CA THR A 44 6.80 13.11 6.10
C THR A 44 5.44 13.41 5.50
N TYR A 45 5.05 14.68 5.49
CA TYR A 45 3.78 15.15 4.93
C TYR A 45 4.03 15.68 3.52
N LEU A 46 3.32 15.15 2.53
CA LEU A 46 3.52 15.44 1.12
C LEU A 46 2.19 15.59 0.39
N THR A 47 2.22 16.33 -0.70
CA THR A 47 1.19 16.36 -1.75
C THR A 47 1.62 15.48 -2.92
N PRO A 48 0.69 15.04 -3.79
CA PRO A 48 1.03 14.31 -5.00
C PRO A 48 2.07 15.03 -5.87
N ALA A 49 1.94 16.35 -6.03
CA ALA A 49 2.90 17.17 -6.79
C ALA A 49 4.32 17.15 -6.18
N GLU A 50 4.44 17.27 -4.86
CA GLU A 50 5.75 17.17 -4.19
C GLU A 50 6.37 15.78 -4.34
N ILE A 51 5.55 14.72 -4.41
CA ILE A 51 6.05 13.36 -4.67
C ILE A 51 6.56 13.26 -6.10
N GLU A 52 5.85 13.81 -7.09
CA GLU A 52 6.30 13.86 -8.49
C GLU A 52 7.64 14.59 -8.61
N ASP A 53 7.73 15.81 -8.08
CA ASP A 53 8.94 16.62 -8.16
C ASP A 53 10.15 15.95 -7.48
N ASN A 54 9.92 15.31 -6.32
CA ASN A 54 10.98 14.62 -5.60
C ASN A 54 11.42 13.34 -6.33
N LEU A 55 10.51 12.55 -6.89
CA LEU A 55 10.87 11.33 -7.61
C LEU A 55 11.49 11.62 -8.99
N ASP A 56 11.13 12.72 -9.64
CA ASP A 56 11.78 13.16 -10.88
C ASP A 56 13.24 13.59 -10.64
N SER A 57 13.52 14.11 -9.44
CA SER A 57 14.85 14.56 -9.02
C SER A 57 15.68 13.50 -8.27
N HIS A 58 15.07 12.39 -7.88
CA HIS A 58 15.68 11.32 -7.08
C HIS A 58 15.49 9.93 -7.70
N ASP A 59 16.00 8.91 -7.03
CA ASP A 59 15.76 7.52 -7.42
C ASP A 59 14.28 7.14 -7.17
N PRO A 60 13.64 6.32 -8.04
CA PRO A 60 12.30 5.77 -7.80
C PRO A 60 12.11 5.09 -6.44
N ASP A 61 13.19 4.61 -5.81
CA ASP A 61 13.19 4.00 -4.48
C ASP A 61 13.31 5.01 -3.32
N TYR A 62 13.33 6.32 -3.58
CA TYR A 62 13.58 7.35 -2.54
C TYR A 62 12.67 7.23 -1.31
N TYR A 63 11.39 6.91 -1.50
CA TYR A 63 10.44 6.72 -0.41
C TYR A 63 10.24 5.25 -0.01
N ASN A 64 10.95 4.29 -0.60
CA ASN A 64 10.68 2.88 -0.41
C ASN A 64 10.81 2.45 1.07
N ASN A 65 9.71 1.93 1.62
CA ASN A 65 9.52 1.56 3.04
C ASN A 65 9.44 2.73 4.04
N ASN A 66 9.44 3.97 3.58
CA ASN A 66 9.18 5.11 4.45
C ASN A 66 7.66 5.23 4.71
N ILE A 67 7.29 5.65 5.91
CA ILE A 67 5.90 5.99 6.21
C ILE A 67 5.70 7.47 5.88
N ILE A 68 4.80 7.73 4.94
CA ILE A 68 4.47 9.09 4.52
C ILE A 68 2.98 9.34 4.67
N GLN A 69 2.62 10.61 4.80
CA GLN A 69 1.24 11.07 4.81
C GLN A 69 0.99 11.96 3.61
N VAL A 70 0.06 11.53 2.75
CA VAL A 70 -0.26 12.19 1.50
C VAL A 70 -1.63 12.83 1.59
N ILE A 71 -1.73 14.11 1.20
CA ILE A 71 -3.01 14.82 1.07
C ILE A 71 -3.29 15.01 -0.41
N GLY A 72 -4.38 14.41 -0.91
CA GLY A 72 -4.70 14.44 -2.34
C GLY A 72 -6.19 14.33 -2.63
N GLU A 73 -6.56 14.75 -3.84
CA GLU A 73 -7.91 14.62 -4.39
C GLU A 73 -8.16 13.17 -4.82
N VAL A 74 -9.29 12.60 -4.41
CA VAL A 74 -9.67 11.22 -4.75
C VAL A 74 -10.17 11.17 -6.19
N LYS A 75 -9.47 10.43 -7.04
CA LYS A 75 -9.85 10.19 -8.44
C LYS A 75 -10.86 9.05 -8.58
N SER A 76 -10.62 7.94 -7.88
CA SER A 76 -11.49 6.76 -7.90
C SER A 76 -11.40 5.97 -6.60
N ILE A 77 -12.46 5.23 -6.30
CA ILE A 77 -12.55 4.38 -5.10
C ILE A 77 -12.95 2.97 -5.54
N SER A 78 -12.25 1.97 -5.01
CA SER A 78 -12.59 0.56 -5.20
C SER A 78 -12.80 -0.11 -3.85
N VAL A 79 -14.07 -0.32 -3.50
CA VAL A 79 -14.46 -0.94 -2.23
C VAL A 79 -14.03 -2.41 -2.17
N ASP A 80 -14.16 -3.14 -3.28
CA ASP A 80 -13.82 -4.56 -3.35
C ASP A 80 -12.33 -4.84 -3.09
N SER A 81 -11.46 -3.94 -3.55
CA SER A 81 -10.01 -4.03 -3.33
C SER A 81 -9.52 -3.17 -2.17
N ASN A 82 -10.44 -2.57 -1.40
CA ASN A 82 -10.14 -1.65 -0.30
C ASN A 82 -9.06 -0.62 -0.67
N SER A 83 -9.24 0.06 -1.80
CA SER A 83 -8.24 0.96 -2.37
C SER A 83 -8.85 2.23 -2.95
N THR A 84 -8.00 3.23 -3.12
CA THR A 84 -8.34 4.48 -3.81
C THR A 84 -7.17 4.94 -4.67
N VAL A 85 -7.44 5.86 -5.58
CA VAL A 85 -6.43 6.53 -6.40
C VAL A 85 -6.48 8.02 -6.09
N LEU A 86 -5.35 8.60 -5.72
CA LEU A 86 -5.20 10.05 -5.55
C LEU A 86 -4.67 10.65 -6.84
N LYS A 87 -5.30 11.73 -7.30
CA LYS A 87 -4.94 12.42 -8.53
C LYS A 87 -3.60 13.16 -8.40
N SER A 88 -2.76 13.06 -9.43
CA SER A 88 -1.62 13.96 -9.65
C SER A 88 -1.64 14.52 -11.07
N GLU A 89 -0.70 15.38 -11.42
CA GLU A 89 -0.65 16.00 -12.76
C GLU A 89 -0.24 15.00 -13.83
N ASN A 90 0.82 14.21 -13.58
CA ASN A 90 1.39 13.30 -14.58
C ASN A 90 0.95 11.86 -14.33
N ASN A 91 1.23 11.30 -13.16
CA ASN A 91 0.77 9.97 -12.78
C ASN A 91 0.15 9.96 -11.38
N ASP A 92 -0.90 9.16 -11.21
CA ASP A 92 -1.64 9.13 -9.96
C ASP A 92 -0.88 8.39 -8.84
N ILE A 93 -1.40 8.46 -7.62
CA ILE A 93 -0.92 7.64 -6.49
C ILE A 93 -1.93 6.54 -6.20
N GLU A 94 -1.47 5.30 -6.21
CA GLU A 94 -2.27 4.16 -5.77
C GLU A 94 -2.22 4.05 -4.24
N VAL A 95 -3.39 3.89 -3.61
CA VAL A 95 -3.51 3.78 -2.16
C VAL A 95 -4.28 2.53 -1.81
N ILE A 96 -3.64 1.62 -1.08
CA ILE A 96 -4.23 0.38 -0.58
C ILE A 96 -4.37 0.48 0.94
N PHE A 97 -5.61 0.37 1.42
CA PHE A 97 -5.94 0.55 2.83
C PHE A 97 -5.82 -0.74 3.63
N GLN A 98 -5.59 -0.60 4.94
CA GLN A 98 -5.64 -1.70 5.89
C GLN A 98 -7.04 -2.31 5.95
N GLU A 99 -7.12 -3.61 6.25
CA GLU A 99 -8.40 -4.29 6.47
C GLU A 99 -9.18 -3.61 7.61
N GLY A 100 -10.45 -3.27 7.36
CA GLY A 100 -11.32 -2.61 8.32
C GLY A 100 -11.38 -1.08 8.22
N GLU A 101 -10.60 -0.45 7.34
CA GLU A 101 -10.77 0.98 7.03
C GLU A 101 -12.11 1.23 6.33
N ASP A 102 -12.84 2.24 6.79
CA ASP A 102 -14.19 2.55 6.31
C ASP A 102 -14.15 3.55 5.15
N LEU A 103 -14.12 3.03 3.93
CA LEU A 103 -14.10 3.84 2.71
C LEU A 103 -15.47 4.45 2.35
N SER A 104 -16.56 4.07 3.04
CA SER A 104 -17.92 4.55 2.70
C SER A 104 -18.09 6.06 2.89
N LYS A 105 -17.18 6.68 3.65
CA LYS A 105 -17.17 8.12 3.93
C LYS A 105 -16.37 8.93 2.91
N ILE A 106 -15.59 8.27 2.07
CA ILE A 106 -14.80 8.91 1.04
C ILE A 106 -15.66 9.12 -0.21
N LYS A 107 -15.46 10.23 -0.92
CA LYS A 107 -16.12 10.51 -2.20
C LYS A 107 -15.09 10.86 -3.26
N GLU A 108 -15.34 10.47 -4.49
CA GLU A 108 -14.57 10.97 -5.63
C GLU A 108 -14.67 12.52 -5.70
N GLY A 109 -13.56 13.16 -6.02
CA GLY A 109 -13.38 14.62 -5.99
C GLY A 109 -13.17 15.23 -4.60
N SER A 110 -13.27 14.44 -3.51
CA SER A 110 -12.95 14.92 -2.17
C SER A 110 -11.45 14.85 -1.90
N PHE A 111 -10.94 15.76 -1.06
CA PHE A 111 -9.57 15.68 -0.56
C PHE A 111 -9.54 14.82 0.69
N ILE A 112 -8.63 13.84 0.71
CA ILE A 112 -8.36 13.02 1.88
C ILE A 112 -6.88 13.10 2.26
N SER A 113 -6.61 12.89 3.55
CA SER A 113 -5.23 12.65 4.02
C SER A 113 -5.08 11.19 4.38
N VAL A 114 -4.14 10.53 3.72
CA VAL A 114 -3.86 9.12 3.91
C VAL A 114 -2.43 8.95 4.38
N ARG A 115 -2.23 8.10 5.38
CA ARG A 115 -0.91 7.70 5.83
C ARG A 115 -0.68 6.24 5.48
N GLY A 116 0.47 5.90 4.92
CA GLY A 116 0.80 4.54 4.55
C GLY A 116 2.29 4.34 4.33
N VAL A 117 2.68 3.09 4.07
CA VAL A 117 4.05 2.74 3.70
C VAL A 117 4.22 2.96 2.21
N ALA A 118 5.16 3.81 1.83
CA ALA A 118 5.48 4.07 0.44
C ALA A 118 6.24 2.88 -0.18
N LYS A 119 5.82 2.50 -1.38
CA LYS A 119 6.42 1.45 -2.21
C LYS A 119 6.53 1.95 -3.65
N PRO A 120 7.50 1.45 -4.41
CA PRO A 120 7.57 1.70 -5.85
C PRO A 120 6.27 1.29 -6.55
N PRO A 121 5.85 2.02 -7.60
CA PRO A 121 4.66 1.70 -8.35
C PRO A 121 4.83 0.39 -9.13
N LEU A 122 3.76 -0.40 -9.25
CA LEU A 122 3.75 -1.63 -10.06
C LEU A 122 3.47 -1.37 -11.55
N SER A 123 2.96 -0.19 -11.87
CA SER A 123 2.59 0.23 -13.23
C SER A 123 3.08 1.66 -13.47
N LYS A 124 3.43 1.98 -14.72
CA LYS A 124 3.81 3.34 -15.13
C LYS A 124 2.70 4.37 -14.99
N SER A 125 1.45 3.92 -14.79
CA SER A 125 0.30 4.79 -14.56
C SER A 125 0.28 5.41 -13.16
N PHE A 126 1.17 4.97 -12.26
CA PHE A 126 1.28 5.48 -10.91
C PHE A 126 2.70 5.98 -10.64
N ILE A 127 2.84 7.10 -9.92
CA ILE A 127 4.15 7.56 -9.42
C ILE A 127 4.59 6.82 -8.16
N LEU A 128 3.61 6.41 -7.34
CA LEU A 128 3.85 5.80 -6.04
C LEU A 128 2.68 4.91 -5.67
N ARG A 129 2.97 3.91 -4.83
CA ARG A 129 1.94 3.11 -4.18
C ARG A 129 2.10 3.22 -2.66
N LEU A 130 1.00 3.52 -1.96
CA LEU A 130 0.91 3.43 -0.50
C LEU A 130 0.24 2.12 -0.10
N THR A 131 0.91 1.33 0.73
CA THR A 131 0.37 0.09 1.32
C THR A 131 0.11 0.25 2.81
N SER A 132 -0.72 -0.63 3.37
CA SER A 132 -1.09 -0.61 4.79
C SER A 132 -1.62 0.76 5.24
N SER A 133 -2.40 1.41 4.37
CA SER A 133 -2.78 2.80 4.53
C SER A 133 -3.98 3.00 5.46
N ILE A 134 -4.01 4.12 6.19
CA ILE A 134 -5.13 4.56 7.03
C ILE A 134 -5.57 5.97 6.68
N ILE A 135 -6.85 6.28 6.85
CA ILE A 135 -7.38 7.64 6.69
C ILE A 135 -7.09 8.42 7.99
N THR A 136 -6.48 9.59 7.87
CA THR A 136 -6.03 10.37 9.04
C THR A 136 -6.85 11.61 9.34
N VAL A 137 -7.67 12.10 8.40
CA VAL A 137 -8.56 13.24 8.63
C VAL A 137 -9.98 12.72 8.91
N LYS A 138 -10.48 13.03 10.11
CA LYS A 138 -11.87 12.81 10.56
C LYS A 138 -12.65 14.10 10.48
#